data_AF-A0A6C0U460-F1
#
_entry.id   AF-A0A6C0U460-F1
#
_cell.length_a   1.000
_cell.length_b   1.000
_cell.length_c   1.000
_cell.angle_alpha   90.00
_cell.angle_beta   90.00
_cell.angle_gamma   90.00
#
_symmetry.space_group_name_H-M   'P 1'
#
loop_
_entity.id
_entity.type
_entity.pdbx_description
1 polymer ?
#
loop_
_entity_poly.entity_id
_entity_poly.type
_entity_poly.pdbx_seq_one_letter_code
_entity_poly.pdbx_strand_id
1 'polypeptide(L)'
;MPVPALTDTDIQENARAALAEDLGDGDITAALIPAQHLARARVITREEGVLCGRAWVEAVFHQVDPQVSLEWSAEEGQHIGANDILFTASGRARSLLTAERTALNFLQLLSGTATRCSHYAGLVAGTGVQLLDTRKTIPGLRRAQKYAVRCGGCHNHRLGLYDAFLIKENHIKACGGIAAAVQQARASAPGKPVEVEVENLAELEQALAAGCDRVMLDNFSLADMRQAVALVARGLELEASGNITVDNLRAVAETGVDYISIGALTKDCKALDLSLRLLD
;
A
#
# COMPACT_ATOMS: atom_id res chain seq x y z
N MET A 1 0.67 2.42 -14.61
CA MET A 1 -0.41 3.45 -14.61
C MET A 1 -0.17 4.46 -13.50
N PRO A 2 -0.36 5.77 -13.72
CA PRO A 2 -0.22 6.75 -12.66
C PRO A 2 -1.39 6.62 -11.68
N VAL A 3 -1.11 6.21 -10.45
CA VAL A 3 -2.09 6.24 -9.37
C VAL A 3 -2.27 7.69 -8.93
N PRO A 4 -3.51 8.20 -8.80
CA PRO A 4 -3.75 9.54 -8.29
C PRO A 4 -3.01 9.75 -6.98
N ALA A 5 -2.32 10.89 -6.85
CA ALA A 5 -1.63 11.25 -5.63
C ALA A 5 -2.61 11.20 -4.44
N LEU A 6 -2.11 10.79 -3.28
CA LEU A 6 -2.79 10.96 -2.01
C LEU A 6 -3.16 12.45 -1.86
N THR A 7 -4.40 12.75 -1.50
CA THR A 7 -4.85 14.13 -1.27
C THR A 7 -4.95 14.42 0.21
N ASP A 8 -4.72 15.68 0.60
CA ASP A 8 -4.89 16.12 1.99
C ASP A 8 -6.27 15.75 2.55
N THR A 9 -7.31 15.82 1.72
CA THR A 9 -8.67 15.39 2.09
C THR A 9 -8.73 13.95 2.59
N ASP A 10 -8.01 12.99 1.98
CA ASP A 10 -8.05 11.59 2.42
C ASP A 10 -7.47 11.44 3.82
N ILE A 11 -6.35 12.11 4.08
CA ILE A 11 -5.63 12.07 5.35
C ILE A 11 -6.53 12.67 6.45
N GLN A 12 -7.13 13.83 6.17
CA GLN A 12 -8.03 14.50 7.10
C GLN A 12 -9.29 13.68 7.39
N GLU A 13 -9.88 13.03 6.39
CA GLU A 13 -11.05 12.15 6.56
C GLU A 13 -10.71 10.87 7.33
N ASN A 14 -9.56 10.25 7.05
CA ASN A 14 -9.06 9.11 7.83
C ASN A 14 -8.87 9.48 9.30
N ALA A 15 -8.16 10.57 9.58
CA ALA A 15 -7.93 11.06 10.94
C ALA A 15 -9.25 11.38 11.65
N ARG A 16 -10.17 12.08 10.97
CA ARG A 16 -11.49 12.43 11.53
C ARG A 16 -12.31 11.20 11.87
N ALA A 17 -12.36 10.22 10.97
CA ALA A 17 -13.13 8.99 11.19
C ALA A 17 -12.57 8.19 12.37
N ALA A 18 -11.25 8.05 12.46
CA ALA A 18 -10.61 7.33 13.55
C ALA A 18 -10.75 8.05 14.90
N LEU A 19 -10.62 9.38 14.92
CA LEU A 19 -10.89 10.17 16.14
C LEU A 19 -12.36 10.08 16.57
N ALA A 20 -13.31 10.11 15.63
CA ALA A 20 -14.72 9.96 15.96
C ALA A 20 -15.04 8.58 16.56
N GLU A 21 -14.35 7.52 16.12
CA GLU A 21 -14.44 6.18 16.69
C GLU A 21 -13.91 6.14 18.14
N ASP A 22 -12.75 6.73 18.40
CA ASP A 22 -12.03 6.60 19.68
C ASP A 22 -12.53 7.58 20.76
N LEU A 23 -12.99 8.78 20.37
CA LEU A 23 -13.31 9.85 21.32
C LEU A 23 -14.76 9.83 21.83
N GLY A 24 -15.75 9.52 20.98
CA GLY A 24 -17.16 9.69 21.34
C GLY A 24 -17.46 11.07 21.96
N ASP A 25 -17.93 11.10 23.21
CA ASP A 25 -18.24 12.32 23.97
C ASP A 25 -17.01 12.95 24.67
N GLY A 26 -15.84 12.30 24.61
CA GLY A 26 -14.57 12.80 25.15
C GLY A 26 -13.76 11.77 25.96
N ASP A 27 -12.51 12.12 26.24
CA ASP A 27 -11.58 11.28 27.00
C ASP A 27 -11.69 11.54 28.52
N ILE A 28 -12.45 10.66 29.20
CA ILE A 28 -12.69 10.73 30.65
C ILE A 28 -11.43 10.47 31.47
N THR A 29 -10.43 9.78 30.92
CA THR A 29 -9.20 9.43 31.65
C THR A 29 -8.22 10.59 31.61
N ALA A 30 -8.05 11.23 30.45
CA ALA A 30 -7.28 12.47 30.34
C ALA A 30 -7.86 13.60 31.21
N ALA A 31 -9.17 13.59 31.49
CA ALA A 31 -9.82 14.58 32.34
C ALA A 31 -9.27 14.62 33.79
N LEU A 32 -8.59 13.56 34.26
CA LEU A 32 -7.93 13.51 35.57
C LEU A 32 -6.74 14.48 35.68
N ILE A 33 -6.11 14.81 34.56
CA ILE A 33 -4.90 15.67 34.51
C ILE A 33 -5.33 17.13 34.51
N PRO A 34 -4.68 18.09 35.19
CA PRO A 34 -5.07 19.51 35.10
C PRO A 34 -5.06 20.04 33.66
N ALA A 35 -6.08 20.81 33.26
CA ALA A 35 -6.27 21.25 31.86
C ALA A 35 -5.11 22.09 31.30
N GLN A 36 -4.37 22.79 32.16
CA GLN A 36 -3.22 23.61 31.77
C GLN A 36 -1.87 22.89 31.94
N HIS A 37 -1.87 21.63 32.38
CA HIS A 37 -0.63 20.89 32.56
C HIS A 37 0.00 20.62 31.18
N LEU A 38 1.19 21.19 30.98
CA LEU A 38 2.00 20.96 29.79
C LEU A 38 2.91 19.76 30.03
N ALA A 39 3.12 18.97 28.98
CA ALA A 39 4.02 17.84 29.00
C ALA A 39 4.78 17.73 27.68
N ARG A 40 5.84 16.93 27.69
CA ARG A 40 6.53 16.48 26.49
C ARG A 40 6.48 14.96 26.44
N ALA A 41 6.36 14.41 25.24
CA ALA A 41 6.39 12.98 24.98
C ALA A 41 7.39 12.67 23.86
N ARG A 42 7.87 11.44 23.83
CA ARG A 42 8.57 10.87 22.67
C ARG A 42 7.89 9.59 22.22
N VAL A 43 7.94 9.34 20.93
CA VAL A 43 7.54 8.06 20.34
C VAL A 43 8.79 7.34 19.87
N ILE A 44 8.90 6.07 20.25
CA ILE A 44 9.98 5.18 19.83
C ILE A 44 9.41 3.97 19.08
N THR A 45 10.23 3.39 18.20
CA THR A 45 10.00 2.02 17.70
C THR A 45 10.74 0.99 18.56
N ARG A 46 10.24 -0.23 18.62
CA ARG A 46 10.89 -1.36 19.32
C ARG A 46 11.51 -2.38 18.38
N GLU A 47 11.26 -2.25 17.09
CA GLU A 47 11.81 -3.11 16.05
C GLU A 47 12.30 -2.28 14.85
N GLU A 48 13.05 -2.91 13.96
CA GLU A 48 13.49 -2.29 12.71
C GLU A 48 12.35 -2.17 11.69
N GLY A 49 12.43 -1.18 10.81
CA GLY A 49 11.44 -1.02 9.76
C GLY A 49 11.69 0.18 8.85
N VAL A 50 10.62 0.60 8.17
CA VAL A 50 10.55 1.81 7.35
C VAL A 50 9.46 2.70 7.91
N LEU A 51 9.81 3.94 8.26
CA LEU A 51 8.85 4.93 8.74
C LEU A 51 7.88 5.30 7.62
N CYS A 52 6.58 5.15 7.86
CA CYS A 52 5.54 5.61 6.95
C CYS A 52 4.31 6.09 7.72
N GLY A 53 3.80 7.29 7.40
CA GLY A 53 2.51 7.79 7.89
C GLY A 53 2.57 9.08 8.69
N ARG A 54 3.63 9.89 8.51
CA ARG A 54 3.83 11.14 9.27
C ARG A 54 2.63 12.08 9.16
N ALA A 55 2.09 12.23 7.95
CA ALA A 55 0.97 13.13 7.69
C ALA A 55 -0.32 12.74 8.44
N TRP A 56 -0.55 11.45 8.69
CA TRP A 56 -1.70 11.01 9.49
C TRP A 56 -1.51 11.33 10.97
N VAL A 57 -0.30 11.15 11.50
CA VAL A 57 0.03 11.56 12.87
C VAL A 57 -0.19 13.07 13.03
N GLU A 58 0.35 13.87 12.12
CA GLU A 58 0.17 15.33 12.13
C GLU A 58 -1.31 15.73 12.06
N ALA A 59 -2.10 15.11 11.17
CA ALA A 59 -3.52 15.38 11.06
C ALA A 59 -4.30 15.02 12.34
N VAL A 60 -3.99 13.89 12.97
CA VAL A 60 -4.64 13.46 14.22
C VAL A 60 -4.33 14.45 15.35
N PHE A 61 -3.05 14.77 15.58
CA PHE A 61 -2.66 15.73 16.62
C PHE A 61 -3.26 17.11 16.38
N HIS A 62 -3.25 17.59 15.14
CA HIS A 62 -3.83 18.89 14.79
C HIS A 62 -5.34 18.96 15.01
N GLN A 63 -6.09 17.88 14.70
CA GLN A 63 -7.53 17.81 14.94
C GLN A 63 -7.89 17.73 16.43
N VAL A 64 -7.05 17.09 17.25
CA VAL A 64 -7.23 17.04 18.71
C VAL A 64 -6.89 18.38 19.36
N ASP A 65 -5.73 18.94 19.03
CA ASP A 65 -5.27 20.22 19.57
C ASP A 65 -4.22 20.86 18.64
N PRO A 66 -4.57 21.94 17.93
CA PRO A 66 -3.65 22.61 17.01
C PRO A 66 -2.47 23.31 17.71
N GLN A 67 -2.48 23.39 19.05
CA GLN A 67 -1.36 23.93 19.83
C GLN A 67 -0.26 22.89 20.11
N VAL A 68 -0.49 21.60 19.82
CA VAL A 68 0.54 20.57 19.97
C VAL A 68 1.58 20.71 18.85
N SER A 69 2.85 20.78 19.24
CA SER A 69 3.98 20.79 18.32
C SER A 69 4.60 19.41 18.19
N LEU A 70 4.87 18.97 16.97
CA LEU A 70 5.59 17.72 16.68
C LEU A 70 6.98 18.03 16.09
N GLU A 71 8.00 17.38 16.62
CA GLU A 71 9.39 17.45 16.13
C GLU A 71 9.82 16.05 15.66
N TRP A 72 9.83 15.84 14.34
CA TRP A 72 10.24 14.57 13.74
C TRP A 72 11.76 14.38 13.77
N SER A 73 12.19 13.18 14.12
CA SER A 73 13.60 12.75 14.12
C SER A 73 13.91 11.80 12.95
N ALA A 74 12.89 11.40 12.18
CA ALA A 74 13.04 10.55 10.99
C ALA A 74 12.14 11.03 9.84
N GLU A 75 12.62 10.83 8.63
CA GLU A 75 11.95 11.18 7.37
C GLU A 75 10.99 10.09 6.90
N GLU A 76 9.99 10.50 6.13
CA GLU A 76 9.05 9.56 5.51
C GLU A 76 9.80 8.63 4.54
N GLY A 77 9.60 7.32 4.65
CA GLY A 77 10.33 6.30 3.89
C GLY A 77 11.74 6.00 4.43
N GLN A 78 12.17 6.63 5.52
CA GLN A 78 13.48 6.36 6.11
C GLN A 78 13.49 4.98 6.82
N HIS A 79 14.60 4.25 6.70
CA HIS A 79 14.88 3.08 7.53
C HIS A 79 15.10 3.50 8.99
N ILE A 80 14.47 2.78 9.91
CA ILE A 80 14.52 3.00 11.36
C ILE A 80 14.93 1.71 12.07
N GLY A 81 15.66 1.85 13.17
CA GLY A 81 16.14 0.76 14.01
C GLY A 81 15.43 0.70 15.36
N ALA A 82 15.56 -0.44 16.04
CA ALA A 82 14.98 -0.63 17.36
C ALA A 82 15.47 0.43 18.37
N ASN A 83 14.54 1.01 19.13
CA ASN A 83 14.72 2.09 20.10
C ASN A 83 15.00 3.48 19.50
N ASP A 84 14.95 3.65 18.18
CA ASP A 84 15.02 4.98 17.57
C ASP A 84 13.84 5.84 18.05
N ILE A 85 14.13 7.11 18.31
CA ILE A 85 13.10 8.13 18.52
C ILE A 85 12.59 8.54 17.15
N LEU A 86 11.28 8.41 16.94
CA LEU A 86 10.63 8.77 15.68
C LEU A 86 10.25 10.25 15.67
N PHE A 87 9.65 10.72 16.76
CA PHE A 87 9.33 12.12 16.98
C PHE A 87 9.16 12.43 18.47
N THR A 88 9.25 13.72 18.80
CA THR A 88 8.80 14.25 20.09
C THR A 88 7.59 15.14 19.91
N ALA A 89 6.69 15.15 20.91
CA ALA A 89 5.48 15.94 20.92
C ALA A 89 5.45 16.81 22.19
N SER A 90 5.08 18.08 22.06
CA SER A 90 4.99 19.01 23.19
C SER A 90 3.65 19.74 23.16
N GLY A 91 2.99 19.86 24.30
CA GLY A 91 1.69 20.52 24.39
C GLY A 91 0.97 20.18 25.70
N ARG A 92 -0.36 20.35 25.73
CA ARG A 92 -1.15 19.95 26.90
C ARG A 92 -1.12 18.43 27.05
N ALA A 93 -0.84 17.97 28.26
CA ALA A 93 -0.74 16.55 28.57
C ALA A 93 -2.01 15.77 28.19
N ARG A 94 -3.19 16.38 28.40
CA ARG A 94 -4.47 15.81 27.95
C ARG A 94 -4.47 15.55 26.44
N SER A 95 -4.16 16.57 25.64
CA SER A 95 -4.15 16.49 24.18
C SER A 95 -3.16 15.44 23.68
N LEU A 96 -1.97 15.35 24.29
CA LEU A 96 -0.97 14.35 23.93
C LEU A 96 -1.48 12.91 24.13
N LEU A 97 -2.08 12.64 25.29
CA LEU A 97 -2.57 11.29 25.64
C LEU A 97 -3.83 10.92 24.85
N THR A 98 -4.73 11.88 24.64
CA THR A 98 -5.95 11.69 23.85
C THR A 98 -5.64 11.40 22.38
N ALA A 99 -4.62 12.05 21.78
CA ALA A 99 -4.24 11.81 20.39
C ALA A 99 -3.41 10.52 20.19
N GLU A 100 -2.75 10.03 21.25
CA GLU A 100 -1.72 8.98 21.17
C GLU A 100 -2.20 7.78 20.37
N ARG A 101 -3.29 7.13 20.81
CA ARG A 101 -3.64 5.80 20.30
C ARG A 101 -4.04 5.86 18.84
N THR A 102 -4.88 6.82 18.49
CA THR A 102 -5.30 7.04 17.10
C THR A 102 -4.10 7.37 16.20
N ALA A 103 -3.19 8.24 16.63
CA ALA A 103 -2.00 8.60 15.84
C ALA A 103 -1.05 7.41 15.66
N LEU A 104 -0.76 6.67 16.73
CA LEU A 104 0.11 5.51 16.67
C LEU A 104 -0.49 4.40 15.79
N ASN A 105 -1.79 4.12 15.86
CA ASN A 105 -2.42 3.09 15.04
C ASN A 105 -2.19 3.31 13.53
N PHE A 106 -2.29 4.57 13.07
CA PHE A 106 -1.95 4.91 11.67
C PHE A 106 -0.47 4.67 11.38
N LEU A 107 0.42 5.22 12.22
CA LEU A 107 1.86 5.13 12.01
C LEU A 107 2.33 3.66 12.00
N GLN A 108 1.80 2.84 12.91
CA GLN A 108 2.10 1.41 13.04
C GLN A 108 1.67 0.62 11.80
N LEU A 109 0.44 0.83 11.32
CA LEU A 109 -0.11 0.15 10.15
C LEU A 109 0.65 0.51 8.87
N LEU A 110 0.87 1.80 8.65
CA LEU A 110 1.49 2.30 7.43
C LEU A 110 2.99 1.96 7.41
N SER A 111 3.70 2.14 8.52
CA SER A 111 5.10 1.72 8.66
C SER A 111 5.23 0.21 8.50
N GLY A 112 4.31 -0.59 9.04
CA GLY A 112 4.29 -2.05 8.84
C GLY A 112 4.12 -2.45 7.36
N THR A 113 3.24 -1.75 6.64
CA THR A 113 3.05 -1.95 5.19
C THR A 113 4.32 -1.58 4.40
N ALA A 114 4.92 -0.42 4.69
CA ALA A 114 6.14 0.04 4.04
C ALA A 114 7.33 -0.87 4.34
N THR A 115 7.47 -1.33 5.58
CA THR A 115 8.51 -2.29 6.00
C THR A 115 8.41 -3.60 5.22
N ARG A 116 7.19 -4.14 5.10
CA ARG A 116 6.94 -5.33 4.28
C ARG A 116 7.31 -5.11 2.82
N CYS A 117 6.92 -3.99 2.24
CA CYS A 117 7.26 -3.66 0.86
C CYS A 117 8.77 -3.55 0.65
N SER A 118 9.49 -2.91 1.58
CA SER A 118 10.95 -2.80 1.54
C SER A 118 11.64 -4.16 1.58
N HIS A 119 11.17 -5.05 2.46
CA HIS A 119 11.66 -6.43 2.51
C HIS A 119 11.47 -7.15 1.16
N TYR A 120 10.27 -7.09 0.58
CA TYR A 120 9.96 -7.74 -0.68
C TYR A 120 10.76 -7.14 -1.86
N ALA A 121 10.89 -5.82 -1.92
CA ALA A 121 11.71 -5.13 -2.93
C ALA A 121 13.18 -5.58 -2.85
N GLY A 122 13.70 -5.76 -1.63
CA GLY A 122 15.05 -6.29 -1.41
C GLY A 122 15.26 -7.70 -1.97
N LEU A 123 14.25 -8.57 -1.88
CA LEU A 123 14.34 -9.95 -2.39
C LEU A 123 14.52 -10.02 -3.92
N VAL A 124 13.98 -9.04 -4.65
CA VAL A 124 14.05 -8.99 -6.13
C VAL A 124 15.07 -7.97 -6.64
N ALA A 125 15.93 -7.44 -5.76
CA ALA A 125 16.97 -6.50 -6.16
C ALA A 125 17.85 -7.09 -7.28
N GLY A 126 18.05 -6.30 -8.34
CA GLY A 126 18.87 -6.65 -9.51
C GLY A 126 18.15 -7.42 -10.62
N THR A 127 16.88 -7.82 -10.47
CA THR A 127 16.15 -8.53 -11.55
C THR A 127 15.48 -7.58 -12.54
N GLY A 128 15.23 -6.32 -12.15
CA GLY A 128 14.51 -5.32 -12.95
C GLY A 128 12.99 -5.37 -12.83
N VAL A 129 12.44 -6.40 -12.18
CA VAL A 129 10.99 -6.55 -11.96
C VAL A 129 10.46 -5.47 -11.01
N GLN A 130 9.20 -5.06 -11.21
CA GLN A 130 8.50 -4.17 -10.29
C GLN A 130 7.41 -4.92 -9.51
N LEU A 131 7.45 -4.84 -8.19
CA LEU A 131 6.43 -5.44 -7.34
C LEU A 131 5.22 -4.52 -7.22
N LEU A 132 4.04 -5.04 -7.54
CA LEU A 132 2.78 -4.31 -7.51
C LEU A 132 1.93 -4.69 -6.30
N ASP A 133 1.28 -3.70 -5.70
CA ASP A 133 0.18 -3.93 -4.77
C ASP A 133 -1.10 -4.41 -5.50
N THR A 134 -2.20 -4.50 -4.76
CA THR A 134 -3.50 -4.92 -5.34
C THR A 134 -4.65 -4.09 -4.76
N ARG A 135 -5.89 -4.46 -5.10
CA ARG A 135 -7.10 -3.95 -4.43
C ARG A 135 -7.46 -4.71 -3.16
N LYS A 136 -6.69 -5.74 -2.79
CA LYS A 136 -6.83 -6.49 -1.53
C LYS A 136 -6.19 -5.66 -0.40
N THR A 137 -6.95 -4.71 0.10
CA THR A 137 -6.49 -3.68 1.06
C THR A 137 -7.44 -3.64 2.25
N ILE A 138 -6.98 -3.07 3.37
CA ILE A 138 -7.83 -2.74 4.51
C ILE A 138 -8.92 -1.77 4.03
N PRO A 139 -10.21 -2.06 4.30
CA PRO A 139 -11.32 -1.17 3.94
C PRO A 139 -11.13 0.24 4.52
N GLY A 140 -11.51 1.27 3.76
CA GLY A 140 -11.32 2.68 4.15
C GLY A 140 -9.89 3.22 4.00
N LEU A 141 -8.86 2.35 3.98
CA LEU A 141 -7.45 2.75 4.01
C LEU A 141 -6.67 2.45 2.72
N ARG A 142 -7.37 2.20 1.61
CA ARG A 142 -6.73 1.83 0.34
C ARG A 142 -5.66 2.82 -0.09
N ARG A 143 -5.98 4.12 -0.15
CA ARG A 143 -5.03 5.17 -0.58
C ARG A 143 -3.84 5.28 0.38
N ALA A 144 -4.10 5.14 1.68
CA ALA A 144 -3.06 5.13 2.71
C ALA A 144 -2.10 3.93 2.55
N GLN A 145 -2.62 2.73 2.31
CA GLN A 145 -1.77 1.55 2.08
C GLN A 145 -1.03 1.62 0.74
N LYS A 146 -1.67 2.11 -0.34
CA LYS A 146 -1.00 2.37 -1.64
C LYS A 146 0.11 3.41 -1.51
N TYR A 147 -0.05 4.38 -0.62
CA TYR A 147 1.00 5.33 -0.27
C TYR A 147 2.17 4.61 0.43
N ALA A 148 1.89 3.80 1.46
CA ALA A 148 2.90 3.03 2.17
C ALA A 148 3.65 2.02 1.27
N VAL A 149 2.97 1.43 0.29
CA VAL A 149 3.60 0.57 -0.74
C VAL A 149 4.70 1.33 -1.49
N ARG A 150 4.43 2.58 -1.89
CA ARG A 150 5.42 3.43 -2.57
C ARG A 150 6.56 3.83 -1.65
N CYS A 151 6.27 4.19 -0.40
CA CYS A 151 7.30 4.50 0.60
C CYS A 151 8.25 3.31 0.84
N GLY A 152 7.73 2.08 0.80
CA GLY A 152 8.55 0.87 0.91
C GLY A 152 9.25 0.43 -0.37
N GLY A 153 9.22 1.21 -1.46
CA GLY A 153 9.93 0.89 -2.71
C GLY A 153 9.18 -0.04 -3.68
N CYS A 154 7.93 -0.40 -3.39
CA CYS A 154 7.05 -1.13 -4.31
C CYS A 154 6.24 -0.16 -5.19
N HIS A 155 5.42 -0.70 -6.08
CA HIS A 155 4.67 0.02 -7.11
C HIS A 155 3.18 -0.21 -6.96
N ASN A 156 2.37 0.72 -7.46
CA ASN A 156 0.93 0.61 -7.37
C ASN A 156 0.34 0.05 -8.66
N HIS A 157 -0.48 -1.00 -8.53
CA HIS A 157 -1.46 -1.38 -9.54
C HIS A 157 -2.60 -0.34 -9.58
N ARG A 158 -3.63 -0.57 -10.39
CA ARG A 158 -4.84 0.25 -10.43
C ARG A 158 -5.42 0.48 -9.03
N LEU A 159 -5.90 1.70 -8.79
CA LEU A 159 -6.47 2.15 -7.53
C LEU A 159 -7.85 1.54 -7.30
N GLY A 160 -8.67 1.40 -8.35
CA GLY A 160 -10.06 0.98 -8.21
C GLY A 160 -10.59 0.21 -9.41
N LEU A 161 -11.91 0.13 -9.53
CA LEU A 161 -12.56 -0.44 -10.71
C LEU A 161 -12.69 0.60 -11.85
N TYR A 162 -12.40 1.87 -11.57
CA TYR A 162 -12.70 3.01 -12.44
C TYR A 162 -11.50 3.49 -13.28
N ASP A 163 -10.28 3.07 -12.95
CA ASP A 163 -9.05 3.60 -13.55
C ASP A 163 -8.43 2.67 -14.59
N ALA A 164 -8.74 1.37 -14.56
CA ALA A 164 -8.36 0.42 -15.62
C ALA A 164 -9.21 -0.85 -15.64
N PHE A 165 -9.29 -1.47 -16.81
CA PHE A 165 -9.88 -2.80 -16.97
C PHE A 165 -8.88 -3.87 -16.52
N LEU A 166 -9.39 -4.87 -15.81
CA LEU A 166 -8.73 -6.15 -15.59
C LEU A 166 -9.75 -7.21 -15.95
N ILE A 167 -9.66 -7.70 -17.18
CA ILE A 167 -10.52 -8.73 -17.74
C ILE A 167 -10.04 -10.06 -17.17
N LYS A 168 -10.96 -10.83 -16.61
CA LYS A 168 -10.73 -12.14 -15.97
C LYS A 168 -11.61 -13.19 -16.60
N GLU A 169 -11.40 -14.47 -16.30
CA GLU A 169 -12.19 -15.62 -16.77
C GLU A 169 -13.70 -15.35 -16.82
N ASN A 170 -14.29 -14.86 -15.72
CA ASN A 170 -15.72 -14.55 -15.65
C ASN A 170 -16.19 -13.52 -16.70
N HIS A 171 -15.37 -12.51 -16.98
CA HIS A 171 -15.66 -11.48 -17.99
C HIS A 171 -15.49 -12.05 -19.40
N ILE A 172 -14.43 -12.84 -19.62
CA ILE A 172 -14.16 -13.54 -20.89
C ILE A 172 -15.36 -14.41 -21.26
N LYS A 173 -15.84 -15.23 -20.30
CA LYS A 173 -17.01 -16.08 -20.47
C LYS A 173 -18.28 -15.28 -20.75
N ALA A 174 -18.51 -14.18 -20.04
CA ALA A 174 -19.68 -13.33 -20.22
C ALA A 174 -19.68 -12.60 -21.58
N CYS A 175 -18.51 -12.24 -22.11
CA CYS A 175 -18.36 -11.56 -23.40
C CYS A 175 -18.21 -12.53 -24.59
N GLY A 176 -18.12 -13.84 -24.35
CA GLY A 176 -17.98 -14.84 -25.41
C GLY A 176 -16.55 -14.99 -25.97
N GLY A 177 -15.53 -14.59 -25.21
CA GLY A 177 -14.12 -14.76 -25.58
C GLY A 177 -13.25 -13.52 -25.30
N ILE A 178 -11.92 -13.70 -25.33
CA ILE A 178 -10.94 -12.65 -25.00
C ILE A 178 -11.05 -11.47 -25.97
N ALA A 179 -11.06 -11.74 -27.28
CA ALA A 179 -11.14 -10.69 -28.30
C ALA A 179 -12.40 -9.83 -28.16
N ALA A 180 -13.56 -10.45 -27.92
CA ALA A 180 -14.82 -9.74 -27.70
C ALA A 180 -14.79 -8.89 -26.42
N ALA A 181 -14.22 -9.43 -25.33
CA ALA A 181 -14.07 -8.69 -24.07
C ALA A 181 -13.17 -7.45 -24.23
N VAL A 182 -12.02 -7.59 -24.90
CA VAL A 182 -11.09 -6.49 -25.15
C VAL A 182 -11.72 -5.43 -26.05
N GLN A 183 -12.38 -5.82 -27.13
CA GLN A 183 -13.09 -4.90 -28.02
C GLN A 183 -14.17 -4.11 -27.26
N GLN A 184 -14.96 -4.79 -26.43
CA GLN A 184 -15.99 -4.15 -25.62
C GLN A 184 -15.40 -3.19 -24.58
N ALA A 185 -14.26 -3.52 -23.97
CA ALA A 185 -13.56 -2.64 -23.04
C ALA A 185 -13.12 -1.34 -23.74
N ARG A 186 -12.49 -1.46 -24.93
CA ARG A 186 -12.06 -0.29 -25.73
C ARG A 186 -13.22 0.59 -26.18
N ALA A 187 -14.36 -0.01 -26.53
CA ALA A 187 -15.54 0.73 -26.94
C ALA A 187 -16.23 1.44 -25.75
N SER A 188 -16.29 0.79 -24.58
CA SER A 188 -17.06 1.30 -23.44
C SER A 188 -16.34 2.37 -22.61
N ALA A 189 -15.01 2.31 -22.52
CA ALA A 189 -14.22 3.38 -21.90
C ALA A 189 -12.92 3.63 -22.67
N PRO A 190 -12.99 4.36 -23.80
CA PRO A 190 -11.82 4.70 -24.59
C PRO A 190 -10.71 5.36 -23.77
N GLY A 191 -9.46 4.98 -24.03
CA GLY A 191 -8.27 5.52 -23.34
C GLY A 191 -7.98 4.91 -21.97
N LYS A 192 -8.82 4.01 -21.44
CA LYS A 192 -8.50 3.24 -20.24
C LYS A 192 -7.57 2.06 -20.58
N PRO A 193 -6.54 1.79 -19.77
CA PRO A 193 -5.71 0.61 -19.94
C PRO A 193 -6.53 -0.69 -19.82
N VAL A 194 -6.21 -1.65 -20.67
CA VAL A 194 -6.85 -2.97 -20.73
C VAL A 194 -5.82 -4.03 -20.39
N GLU A 195 -5.96 -4.60 -19.19
CA GLU A 195 -5.22 -5.77 -18.77
C GLU A 195 -6.10 -7.02 -18.88
N VAL A 196 -5.51 -8.13 -19.34
CA VAL A 196 -6.19 -9.43 -19.46
C VAL A 196 -5.47 -10.46 -18.61
N GLU A 197 -6.20 -11.14 -17.73
CA GLU A 197 -5.75 -12.30 -16.97
C GLU A 197 -5.94 -13.56 -17.81
N VAL A 198 -4.87 -14.36 -17.93
CA VAL A 198 -4.82 -15.60 -18.71
C VAL A 198 -4.27 -16.73 -17.84
N GLU A 199 -4.74 -17.95 -18.10
CA GLU A 199 -4.38 -19.15 -17.33
C GLU A 199 -3.44 -20.11 -18.09
N ASN A 200 -3.22 -19.88 -19.39
CA ASN A 200 -2.34 -20.70 -20.22
C ASN A 200 -1.79 -19.94 -21.44
N LEU A 201 -0.79 -20.53 -22.10
CA LEU A 201 -0.12 -19.92 -23.27
C LEU A 201 -1.05 -19.69 -24.47
N ALA A 202 -2.10 -20.50 -24.64
CA ALA A 202 -3.05 -20.31 -25.74
C ALA A 202 -3.93 -19.07 -25.52
N GLU A 203 -4.33 -18.81 -24.28
CA GLU A 203 -5.02 -17.57 -23.91
C GLU A 203 -4.11 -16.35 -24.00
N LEU A 204 -2.83 -16.49 -23.66
CA LEU A 204 -1.83 -15.44 -23.89
C LEU A 204 -1.81 -15.04 -25.37
N GLU A 205 -1.69 -16.00 -26.30
CA GLU A 205 -1.69 -15.71 -27.74
C GLU A 205 -2.98 -14.97 -28.18
N GLN A 206 -4.14 -15.36 -27.65
CA GLN A 206 -5.41 -14.67 -27.91
C GLN A 206 -5.43 -13.24 -27.37
N ALA A 207 -4.90 -13.01 -26.16
CA ALA A 207 -4.84 -11.69 -25.55
C ALA A 207 -3.88 -10.76 -26.31
N LEU A 208 -2.75 -11.28 -26.78
CA LEU A 208 -1.81 -10.57 -27.64
C LEU A 208 -2.46 -10.17 -28.97
N ALA A 209 -3.14 -11.11 -29.63
CA ALA A 209 -3.85 -10.85 -30.89
C ALA A 209 -4.98 -9.81 -30.73
N ALA A 210 -5.58 -9.74 -29.53
CA ALA A 210 -6.65 -8.78 -29.22
C ALA A 210 -6.15 -7.35 -28.94
N GLY A 211 -4.84 -7.13 -28.76
CA GLY A 211 -4.28 -5.79 -28.55
C GLY A 211 -4.54 -5.20 -27.15
N CYS A 212 -4.43 -6.03 -26.12
CA CYS A 212 -4.41 -5.55 -24.72
C CYS A 212 -3.10 -4.79 -24.41
N ASP A 213 -3.11 -3.97 -23.35
CA ASP A 213 -1.95 -3.17 -22.93
C ASP A 213 -1.00 -3.95 -22.01
N ARG A 214 -1.54 -4.94 -21.29
CA ARG A 214 -0.83 -5.79 -20.33
C ARG A 214 -1.50 -7.16 -20.25
N VAL A 215 -0.72 -8.21 -20.02
CA VAL A 215 -1.23 -9.55 -19.72
C VAL A 215 -0.78 -10.00 -18.34
N MET A 216 -1.74 -10.47 -17.54
CA MET A 216 -1.49 -11.09 -16.24
C MET A 216 -1.47 -12.61 -16.40
N LEU A 217 -0.35 -13.24 -16.06
CA LEU A 217 -0.15 -14.69 -16.05
C LEU A 217 -0.60 -15.23 -14.68
N ASP A 218 -1.80 -15.83 -14.61
CA ASP A 218 -2.32 -16.36 -13.35
C ASP A 218 -1.82 -17.79 -13.09
N ASN A 219 -1.04 -17.97 -12.03
CA ASN A 219 -0.51 -19.27 -11.57
C ASN A 219 0.27 -20.07 -12.63
N PHE A 220 0.92 -19.40 -13.58
CA PHE A 220 1.81 -20.06 -14.54
C PHE A 220 2.98 -20.77 -13.85
N SER A 221 3.50 -21.84 -14.47
CA SER A 221 4.77 -22.42 -14.04
C SER A 221 5.95 -21.51 -14.41
N LEU A 222 7.11 -21.69 -13.75
CA LEU A 222 8.34 -20.96 -14.13
C LEU A 222 8.79 -21.26 -15.57
N ALA A 223 8.42 -22.42 -16.12
CA ALA A 223 8.72 -22.77 -17.51
C ALA A 223 7.81 -21.98 -18.46
N ASP A 224 6.50 -21.96 -18.18
CA ASP A 224 5.52 -21.24 -19.00
C ASP A 224 5.73 -19.72 -18.94
N MET A 225 6.11 -19.18 -17.78
CA MET A 225 6.46 -17.74 -17.68
C MET A 225 7.64 -17.38 -18.57
N ARG A 226 8.71 -18.19 -18.60
CA ARG A 226 9.85 -17.94 -19.51
C ARG A 226 9.44 -18.05 -20.97
N GLN A 227 8.55 -18.99 -21.29
CA GLN A 227 8.00 -19.11 -22.63
C GLN A 227 7.13 -17.89 -23.00
N ALA A 228 6.29 -17.41 -22.08
CA ALA A 228 5.49 -16.21 -22.25
C ALA A 228 6.38 -14.98 -22.51
N VAL A 229 7.42 -14.78 -21.70
CA VAL A 229 8.40 -13.71 -21.90
C VAL A 229 9.09 -13.80 -23.26
N ALA A 230 9.38 -15.01 -23.75
CA ALA A 230 9.98 -15.21 -25.08
C ALA A 230 9.00 -14.95 -26.24
N LEU A 231 7.70 -15.16 -26.03
CA LEU A 231 6.64 -14.93 -27.03
C LEU A 231 6.29 -13.45 -27.18
N VAL A 232 6.37 -12.68 -26.10
CA VAL A 232 5.95 -11.28 -26.10
C VAL A 232 7.01 -10.39 -26.76
N ALA A 233 6.60 -9.69 -27.82
CA ALA A 233 7.44 -8.69 -28.46
C ALA A 233 7.75 -7.53 -27.50
N ARG A 234 8.89 -6.87 -27.70
CA ARG A 234 9.26 -5.67 -26.93
C ARG A 234 8.13 -4.63 -26.96
N GLY A 235 7.57 -4.31 -25.80
CA GLY A 235 6.60 -3.23 -25.63
C GLY A 235 5.25 -3.60 -25.01
N LEU A 236 4.96 -4.90 -24.80
CA LEU A 236 3.81 -5.33 -24.01
C LEU A 236 4.28 -5.86 -22.66
N GLU A 237 3.62 -5.41 -21.60
CA GLU A 237 3.99 -5.72 -20.22
C GLU A 237 3.39 -7.06 -19.75
N LEU A 238 4.20 -7.88 -19.09
CA LEU A 238 3.78 -9.10 -18.42
C LEU A 238 3.75 -8.92 -16.91
N GLU A 239 2.66 -9.36 -16.29
CA GLU A 239 2.48 -9.39 -14.85
C GLU A 239 2.29 -10.83 -14.36
N ALA A 240 3.12 -11.30 -13.44
CA ALA A 240 2.88 -12.58 -12.75
C ALA A 240 1.99 -12.37 -11.52
N SER A 241 0.99 -13.24 -11.34
CA SER A 241 0.09 -13.24 -10.18
C SER A 241 -0.26 -14.67 -9.79
N GLY A 242 -0.67 -14.82 -8.53
CA GLY A 242 -1.11 -16.11 -7.97
C GLY A 242 0.00 -16.83 -7.21
N ASN A 243 -0.32 -17.27 -5.98
CA ASN A 243 0.55 -18.07 -5.09
C ASN A 243 2.01 -17.58 -4.94
N ILE A 244 2.24 -16.27 -5.05
CA ILE A 244 3.56 -15.66 -4.82
C ILE A 244 3.85 -15.61 -3.31
N THR A 245 4.97 -16.21 -2.92
CA THR A 245 5.49 -16.26 -1.54
C THR A 245 6.92 -15.74 -1.51
N VAL A 246 7.46 -15.47 -0.32
CA VAL A 246 8.86 -15.08 -0.14
C VAL A 246 9.82 -16.12 -0.77
N ASP A 247 9.48 -17.40 -0.66
CA ASP A 247 10.33 -18.50 -1.12
C ASP A 247 10.41 -18.60 -2.65
N ASN A 248 9.33 -18.28 -3.37
CA ASN A 248 9.30 -18.39 -4.83
C ASN A 248 9.50 -17.05 -5.57
N LEU A 249 9.35 -15.92 -4.87
CA LEU A 249 9.35 -14.57 -5.46
C LEU A 249 10.56 -14.31 -6.35
N ARG A 250 11.75 -14.68 -5.88
CA ARG A 250 13.00 -14.46 -6.63
C ARG A 250 13.02 -15.25 -7.93
N ALA A 251 12.62 -16.52 -7.90
CA ALA A 251 12.59 -17.37 -9.09
C ALA A 251 11.58 -16.87 -10.12
N VAL A 252 10.44 -16.35 -9.67
CA VAL A 252 9.44 -15.69 -10.53
C VAL A 252 10.03 -14.43 -11.16
N ALA A 253 10.69 -13.58 -10.37
CA ALA A 253 11.33 -12.37 -10.86
C ALA A 253 12.40 -12.64 -11.94
N GLU A 254 13.16 -13.73 -11.79
CA GLU A 254 14.19 -14.15 -12.75
C GLU A 254 13.63 -14.77 -14.05
N THR A 255 12.31 -14.95 -14.17
CA THR A 255 11.70 -15.34 -15.45
C THR A 255 11.74 -14.23 -16.49
N GLY A 256 11.88 -12.97 -16.05
CA GLY A 256 11.92 -11.79 -16.91
C GLY A 256 10.57 -11.09 -17.11
N VAL A 257 9.54 -11.43 -16.32
CA VAL A 257 8.30 -10.64 -16.27
C VAL A 257 8.58 -9.22 -15.78
N ASP A 258 7.80 -8.25 -16.27
CA ASP A 258 7.95 -6.84 -15.90
C ASP A 258 7.42 -6.56 -14.49
N TYR A 259 6.34 -7.25 -14.12
CA TYR A 259 5.63 -7.04 -12.87
C TYR A 259 5.32 -8.34 -12.12
N ILE A 260 5.22 -8.24 -10.79
CA ILE A 260 4.64 -9.28 -9.95
C ILE A 260 3.67 -8.61 -8.98
N SER A 261 2.38 -8.98 -9.01
CA SER A 261 1.41 -8.44 -8.05
C SER A 261 1.22 -9.33 -6.84
N ILE A 262 1.29 -8.72 -5.66
CA ILE A 262 1.36 -9.43 -4.39
C ILE A 262 0.31 -8.86 -3.43
N GLY A 263 -0.80 -9.59 -3.29
CA GLY A 263 -1.88 -9.19 -2.37
C GLY A 263 -1.44 -9.11 -0.90
N ALA A 264 -0.45 -9.90 -0.51
CA ALA A 264 0.11 -9.93 0.84
C ALA A 264 0.75 -8.59 1.25
N LEU A 265 1.13 -7.71 0.30
CA LEU A 265 1.70 -6.40 0.63
C LEU A 265 0.73 -5.51 1.42
N THR A 266 -0.58 -5.65 1.17
CA THR A 266 -1.61 -4.77 1.72
C THR A 266 -2.72 -5.48 2.47
N LYS A 267 -3.00 -6.76 2.17
CA LYS A 267 -4.12 -7.48 2.81
C LYS A 267 -3.73 -8.06 4.18
N ASP A 268 -2.49 -8.51 4.34
CA ASP A 268 -2.02 -8.98 5.65
C ASP A 268 -1.27 -7.83 6.33
N CYS A 269 -1.56 -7.63 7.60
CA CYS A 269 -1.00 -6.56 8.39
C CYS A 269 -0.10 -7.16 9.48
N LYS A 270 1.16 -6.72 9.50
CA LYS A 270 2.00 -6.77 10.71
C LYS A 270 2.32 -5.32 11.05
N ALA A 271 1.66 -4.79 12.06
CA ALA A 271 1.88 -3.44 12.54
C ALA A 271 3.28 -3.32 13.17
N LEU A 272 3.95 -2.18 12.93
CA LEU A 272 5.24 -1.89 13.58
C LEU A 272 5.04 -1.66 15.08
N ASP A 273 5.88 -2.21 15.95
CA ASP A 273 5.75 -2.01 17.40
C ASP A 273 6.26 -0.62 17.85
N LEU A 274 5.33 0.24 18.28
CA LEU A 274 5.60 1.63 18.68
C LEU A 274 5.13 1.91 20.10
N SER A 275 5.84 2.80 20.80
CA SER A 275 5.53 3.20 22.16
C SER A 275 5.70 4.70 22.34
N LEU A 276 4.66 5.37 22.84
CA LEU A 276 4.78 6.71 23.40
C LEU A 276 5.28 6.63 24.85
N ARG A 277 6.12 7.58 25.25
CA ARG A 277 6.55 7.78 26.64
C ARG A 277 6.53 9.27 26.96
N LEU A 278 5.85 9.65 28.04
CA LEU A 278 6.02 10.98 28.62
C LEU A 278 7.46 11.16 29.10
N LEU A 279 7.95 12.38 28.96
CA LEU A 279 9.22 12.83 29.48
C LEU A 279 8.96 13.59 30.79
N ASP A 280 9.87 13.41 31.75
CA ASP A 280 9.83 14.09 33.05
C ASP A 280 9.93 15.62 32.91
#